data_AF-A0A031LTP0-F1
#
_entry.id   AF-A0A031LTP0-F1
#
_cell.length_a   1.000
_cell.length_b   1.000
_cell.length_c   1.000
_cell.angle_alpha   90.00
_cell.angle_beta   90.00
_cell.angle_gamma   90.00
#
_symmetry.space_group_name_H-M   'P 1'
#
loop_
_entity.id
_entity.type
_entity.pdbx_description
1 polymer ?
#
loop_
_entity_poly.entity_id
_entity_poly.type
_entity_poly.pdbx_seq_one_letter_code
_entity_poly.pdbx_strand_id
1 'polypeptide(L)' 'MARRTCPTCKKVVEEKLEKEGNKVTKSCPECGFIFVSYVKGKGYTIFNSVEISENRTSSN' A
#
# COMPACT_ATOMS: atom_id res chain seq x y z
N MET A 1 -7.01 13.71 6.37
CA MET A 1 -7.01 12.43 5.63
C MET A 1 -7.73 12.64 4.31
N ALA A 2 -7.34 11.91 3.26
CA ALA A 2 -7.99 12.05 1.95
C ALA A 2 -9.17 11.08 1.85
N ARG A 3 -10.31 11.59 1.38
CA ARG A 3 -11.47 10.76 1.03
C ARG A 3 -11.30 10.27 -0.40
N ARG A 4 -11.52 8.98 -0.63
CA ARG A 4 -11.39 8.37 -1.96
C ARG A 4 -12.50 7.35 -2.18
N THR A 5 -12.89 7.18 -3.43
CA THR A 5 -13.81 6.12 -3.81
C THR A 5 -13.05 4.80 -3.89
N CYS A 6 -13.49 3.80 -3.13
CA CYS A 6 -12.89 2.47 -3.19
C CYS A 6 -13.29 1.78 -4.51
N PRO A 7 -12.34 1.25 -5.31
CA PRO A 7 -12.67 0.56 -6.56
C PRO A 7 -13.42 -0.76 -6.33
N THR A 8 -13.25 -1.38 -5.16
CA THR A 8 -13.88 -2.66 -4.82
C THR A 8 -15.32 -2.49 -4.33
N CYS A 9 -15.53 -1.73 -3.24
CA CYS A 9 -16.86 -1.56 -2.66
C CYS A 9 -17.65 -0.37 -3.24
N LYS A 10 -17.03 0.43 -4.13
CA LYS A 10 -17.60 1.63 -4.78
C LYS A 10 -18.13 2.71 -3.83
N LYS A 11 -17.86 2.58 -2.52
CA LYS A 11 -18.18 3.59 -1.51
C LYS A 11 -17.09 4.64 -1.43
N VAL A 12 -17.48 5.87 -1.09
CA VAL A 12 -16.55 6.90 -0.65
C VAL A 12 -16.14 6.57 0.78
N VAL A 13 -14.85 6.29 0.98
CA VAL A 13 -14.31 5.92 2.29
C VAL A 13 -13.19 6.87 2.67
N GLU A 14 -13.02 7.06 3.97
CA GLU A 14 -11.80 7.66 4.51
C GLU A 14 -10.73 6.59 4.58
N GLU A 15 -9.57 6.85 3.97
CA GLU A 15 -8.50 5.84 3.93
C GLU A 15 -8.00 5.50 5.33
N LYS A 16 -7.99 4.20 5.67
CA LYS A 16 -7.36 3.71 6.89
C LYS A 16 -5.86 3.70 6.67
N LEU A 17 -5.13 4.40 7.53
CA LEU A 17 -3.68 4.47 7.47
C LEU A 17 -3.08 3.68 8.62
N GLU A 18 -2.38 2.59 8.29
CA GLU A 18 -1.72 1.71 9.23
C GLU A 18 -0.21 1.88 9.09
N LYS A 19 0.46 2.19 10.20
CA LYS A 19 1.92 2.33 10.28
C LYS A 19 2.45 1.23 11.18
N GLU A 20 3.18 0.30 10.61
CA GLU A 20 3.83 -0.79 11.35
C GLU A 20 5.35 -0.63 11.20
N GLY A 21 5.97 0.01 12.19
CA GLY A 21 7.37 0.41 12.13
C GLY A 21 7.65 1.29 10.91
N ASN A 22 8.40 0.74 9.94
CA ASN A 22 8.74 1.41 8.68
C ASN A 22 7.73 1.17 7.56
N LYS A 23 6.77 0.25 7.72
CA LYS A 23 5.73 -0.04 6.72
C LYS A 23 4.56 0.90 6.88
N VAL A 24 4.12 1.51 5.78
CA VAL A 24 2.91 2.32 5.71
C VAL A 24 1.96 1.67 4.73
N THR A 25 0.78 1.30 5.22
CA THR A 25 -0.31 0.74 4.43
C THR A 25 -1.50 1.70 4.47
N LYS A 26 -2.04 2.04 3.31
CA LYS A 26 -3.31 2.75 3.18
C LYS A 26 -4.33 1.78 2.60
N SER A 27 -5.38 1.50 3.34
CA SER A 27 -6.39 0.50 2.99
C SER A 27 -7.81 1.05 3.12
N CYS A 28 -8.76 0.38 2.48
CA CYS A 28 -10.18 0.64 2.62
C CYS A 28 -10.67 0.03 3.94
N PRO A 29 -11.22 0.82 4.89
CA PRO A 29 -11.71 0.29 6.15
C PRO A 29 -12.92 -0.64 5.99
N GLU A 30 -13.68 -0.48 4.91
CA GLU A 30 -14.92 -1.23 4.69
C GLU A 30 -14.70 -2.64 4.11
N CYS A 31 -13.69 -2.82 3.26
CA CYS A 31 -13.48 -4.08 2.54
C CYS A 31 -12.03 -4.58 2.53
N GLY A 32 -11.11 -3.84 3.13
CA GLY A 32 -9.70 -4.23 3.20
C GLY A 32 -8.87 -3.96 1.94
N PHE A 33 -9.45 -3.40 0.88
CA PHE A 33 -8.70 -3.09 -0.35
C PHE A 33 -7.49 -2.19 -0.07
N ILE A 34 -6.28 -2.65 -0.41
CA ILE A 34 -5.05 -1.88 -0.19
C ILE A 34 -4.88 -0.90 -1.33
N PHE A 35 -4.97 0.39 -1.02
CA PHE A 35 -4.74 1.44 -1.99
C PHE A 35 -3.27 1.65 -2.28
N VAL A 36 -2.42 1.58 -1.25
CA VAL A 36 -0.97 1.67 -1.39
C VAL A 36 -0.31 1.05 -0.15
N SER A 37 0.79 0.35 -0.34
CA SER A 37 1.62 -0.18 0.73
C SER A 37 3.09 0.04 0.37
N TYR A 38 3.85 0.68 1.24
CA TYR A 38 5.26 0.95 1.02
C TYR A 38 6.05 0.86 2.32
N VAL A 39 7.33 0.55 2.22
CA VAL A 39 8.23 0.57 3.37
C VAL A 39 9.17 1.75 3.27
N LYS A 40 9.15 2.62 4.26
CA LYS A 40 10.07 3.76 4.35
C LYS A 40 11.51 3.24 4.40
N GLY A 41 12.36 3.77 3.53
CA GLY A 41 13.78 3.44 3.47
C GLY A 41 14.15 2.23 2.62
N LYS A 42 13.17 1.50 2.07
CA LYS A 42 13.41 0.50 1.03
C LYS A 42 12.54 0.86 -0.17
N GLY A 43 13.12 1.02 -1.36
CA GLY A 43 12.44 1.57 -2.55
C GLY A 43 11.26 0.76 -3.10
N TYR A 44 10.76 -0.26 -2.41
CA TYR A 44 9.67 -1.09 -2.90
C TYR A 44 8.29 -0.55 -2.50
N THR A 45 7.40 -0.52 -3.49
CA THR A 45 5.96 -0.31 -3.31
C THR A 45 5.28 -1.64 -3.59
N ILE A 46 4.61 -2.22 -2.60
CA ILE A 46 3.85 -3.46 -2.78
C ILE A 46 2.47 -3.08 -3.30
N PHE A 47 2.23 -3.32 -4.58
CA PHE A 47 0.90 -3.31 -5.18
C PHE A 47 0.44 -4.76 -5.33
N ASN A 48 -0.74 -5.06 -4.77
CA ASN A 48 -1.48 -6.30 -5.03
C ASN A 48 -0.76 -7.62 -4.64
N SER A 49 -0.22 -7.69 -3.42
CA SER A 49 0.44 -8.91 -2.89
C SER A 49 1.60 -9.47 -3.73
N VAL A 50 2.12 -8.68 -4.67
CA VAL A 50 3.38 -8.96 -5.33
C VAL A 50 4.44 -8.19 -4.56
N GLU A 51 5.25 -8.91 -3.78
CA GLU A 51 6.49 -8.35 -3.25
C GLU A 51 7.39 -8.04 -4.46
N ILE A 52 7.36 -6.79 -4.92
CA ILE A 52 8.35 -6.30 -5.88
C ILE A 52 9.61 -6.04 -5.06
N SER A 53 10.35 -7.10 -4.75
CA SER A 53 11.75 -6.98 -4.35
C SER A 53 12.51 -6.50 -5.57
N GLU A 54 12.87 -5.22 -5.56
CA GLU A 54 13.84 -4.67 -6.51
C GLU A 54 15.18 -5.36 -6.23
N ASN A 55 15.38 -6.55 -6.81
CA ASN A 55 16.69 -7.17 -6.88
C ASN A 55 17.54 -6.25 -7.75
N ARG A 56 18.29 -5.35 -7.12
CA ARG A 56 19.46 -4.74 -7.74
C ARG A 56 20.35 -5.88 -8.19
N THR A 57 20.29 -6.19 -9.48
CA THR A 57 21.28 -6.99 -10.16
C THR A 57 22.57 -6.17 -10.15
N SER A 58 23.38 -6.32 -9.10
CA SER A 58 24.80 -6.02 -9.22
C SER A 58 25.38 -7.09 -10.12
N SER A 59 25.55 -6.75 -11.39
CA SER A 59 26.51 -7.45 -12.25
C SER A 59 27.88 -7.40 -11.58
N ASN A 60 28.50 -8.56 -11.38
CA ASN A 60 29.93 -8.72 -11.52
C ASN A 60 30.27 -10.19 -11.79
#